data_AF-A0AAF0KNT7-F1
#
_entry.id   AF-A0AAF0KNT7-F1
#
_cell.length_a   1.000
_cell.length_b   1.000
_cell.length_c   1.000
_cell.angle_alpha   90.00
_cell.angle_beta   90.00
_cell.angle_gamma   90.00
#
_symmetry.space_group_name_H-M   'P 1'
#
loop_
_entity.id
_entity.type
_entity.pdbx_description
1 polymer ?
#
loop_
_entity_poly.entity_id
_entity_poly.type
_entity_poly.pdbx_seq_one_letter_code
_entity_poly.pdbx_strand_id
1 'polypeptide(L)' 'MPTPHRRRERRDGNLSDALGRADLAAEFLRRNRTYRAEHTQMQQRIADGAVAKNAAEAAFARRWGLSFRHGTG' A
#
# COMPACT_ATOMS: atom_id res chain seq x y z
N MET A 1 -14.41 16.92 -45.49
CA MET A 1 -13.88 15.63 -45.00
C MET A 1 -13.64 15.76 -43.50
N PRO A 2 -14.44 15.15 -42.60
CA PRO A 2 -14.10 15.09 -41.19
C PRO A 2 -13.24 13.83 -40.95
N THR A 3 -12.04 14.00 -40.43
CA THR A 3 -11.19 12.90 -39.96
C THR A 3 -11.74 12.32 -38.65
N PRO A 4 -11.76 10.99 -38.48
CA PRO A 4 -12.18 10.39 -37.21
C PRO A 4 -11.08 10.62 -36.17
N HIS A 5 -11.44 11.32 -35.09
CA HIS A 5 -10.59 11.47 -33.92
C HIS A 5 -10.42 10.10 -33.26
N ARG A 6 -9.25 9.48 -33.47
CA ARG A 6 -8.82 8.24 -32.83
C ARG A 6 -8.92 8.42 -31.32
N ARG A 7 -9.93 7.79 -30.73
CA ARG A 7 -10.23 7.80 -29.30
C ARG A 7 -8.96 7.38 -28.55
N ARG A 8 -8.50 8.25 -27.64
CA ARG A 8 -7.31 8.03 -26.80
C ARG A 8 -7.41 6.70 -26.06
N GLU A 9 -6.63 5.70 -26.48
CA GLU A 9 -6.28 4.56 -25.65
C GLU A 9 -5.29 5.01 -24.57
N ARG A 10 -5.80 5.69 -23.55
CA ARG A 10 -5.10 5.82 -22.26
C ARG A 10 -5.53 4.65 -21.38
N ARG A 11 -5.00 3.45 -21.65
CA ARG A 11 -5.22 2.34 -20.72
C ARG A 11 -4.18 1.25 -20.91
N ASP A 12 -2.92 1.58 -20.61
CA ASP A 12 -1.93 0.53 -20.30
C ASP A 12 -0.73 1.09 -19.49
N GLY A 13 -0.33 2.35 -19.74
CA GLY A 13 0.80 2.99 -19.04
C GLY A 13 0.60 3.33 -17.54
N ASN A 14 -0.54 3.02 -16.93
CA ASN A 14 -0.82 3.37 -15.53
C ASN A 14 -0.38 2.27 -14.54
N LEU A 15 -0.36 0.99 -14.94
CA LEU A 15 -0.07 -0.11 -14.00
C LEU A 15 1.42 -0.17 -13.65
N SER A 16 2.30 -0.03 -14.66
CA SER A 16 3.76 0.00 -14.46
C SER A 16 4.21 1.24 -13.67
N ASP A 17 3.59 2.39 -13.95
CA ASP A 17 3.82 3.65 -13.24
C ASP A 17 3.28 3.60 -11.79
N ALA A 18 2.15 2.93 -11.55
CA ALA A 18 1.64 2.68 -10.22
C ALA A 18 2.53 1.71 -9.40
N LEU A 19 3.07 0.66 -10.03
CA LEU A 19 4.05 -0.21 -9.37
C LEU A 19 5.32 0.55 -8.99
N GLY A 20 5.85 1.39 -9.90
CA GLY A 20 7.02 2.22 -9.60
C GLY A 20 6.79 3.21 -8.46
N ARG A 21 5.61 3.84 -8.43
CA ARG A 21 5.21 4.72 -7.31
C ARG A 21 5.01 3.98 -5.99
N ALA A 22 4.45 2.77 -6.03
CA ALA A 22 4.26 1.96 -4.85
C ALA A 22 5.60 1.51 -4.25
N ASP A 23 6.57 1.16 -5.10
CA ASP A 23 7.93 0.79 -4.68
C ASP A 23 8.67 1.97 -4.04
N LEU A 24 8.59 3.16 -4.67
CA LEU A 24 9.09 4.40 -4.10
C LEU A 24 8.47 4.70 -2.72
N ALA A 25 7.13 4.61 -2.61
CA ALA A 25 6.44 4.82 -1.33
C ALA A 25 6.86 3.78 -0.27
N ALA A 26 7.06 2.53 -0.66
CA ALA A 26 7.54 1.47 0.21
C ALA A 26 8.96 1.78 0.74
N GLU A 27 9.84 2.31 -0.10
CA GLU A 27 11.19 2.72 0.32
C GLU A 27 11.19 3.91 1.29
N PHE A 28 10.28 4.88 1.12
CA PHE A 28 10.09 5.95 2.12
C PHE A 28 9.67 5.41 3.48
N LEU A 29 8.75 4.45 3.51
CA LEU A 29 8.33 3.80 4.75
C LEU A 29 9.48 2.98 5.36
N ARG A 30 10.24 2.26 4.53
CA ARG A 30 11.39 1.47 4.95
C ARG A 30 12.49 2.31 5.60
N ARG A 31 12.70 3.55 5.12
CA ARG A 31 13.70 4.46 5.68
C ARG A 31 13.21 5.24 6.90
N ASN A 32 11.89 5.31 7.13
CA ASN A 32 11.30 6.03 8.24
C ASN A 32 11.44 5.25 9.58
N ARG A 33 12.19 5.81 10.54
CA ARG A 33 12.42 5.16 11.85
C ARG A 33 11.15 5.00 12.68
N THR A 34 10.24 5.98 12.63
CA THR A 34 8.97 5.94 13.34
C THR A 34 8.08 4.82 12.81
N TYR A 35 8.01 4.68 11.48
CA TYR A 35 7.30 3.57 10.84
C TYR A 35 7.83 2.21 11.30
N ARG A 36 9.15 2.03 11.33
CA ARG A 36 9.76 0.76 11.78
C ARG A 36 9.44 0.45 13.25
N ALA A 37 9.53 1.45 14.13
CA ALA A 37 9.22 1.27 15.54
C ALA A 37 7.73 0.90 15.75
N GLU A 38 6.80 1.60 15.09
CA GLU A 38 5.38 1.31 15.17
C GLU A 38 5.04 -0.06 14.56
N HIS A 39 5.69 -0.44 13.45
CA HIS A 39 5.50 -1.75 12.81
C HIS A 39 6.01 -2.91 13.67
N THR A 40 7.14 -2.74 14.36
CA THR A 40 7.64 -3.74 15.33
C THR A 40 6.72 -3.84 16.54
N GLN A 41 6.24 -2.71 17.08
CA GLN A 41 5.30 -2.70 18.19
C GLN A 41 3.96 -3.36 17.81
N MET A 42 3.47 -3.11 16.60
CA MET A 42 2.29 -3.78 16.06
C MET A 42 2.48 -5.30 16.02
N GLN A 43 3.60 -5.77 15.46
CA GLN A 43 3.90 -7.21 15.40
C GLN A 43 4.01 -7.85 16.77
N GLN A 44 4.63 -7.17 17.74
CA GLN A 44 4.70 -7.64 19.13
C GLN A 44 3.30 -7.80 19.73
N ARG A 45 2.43 -6.79 19.60
CA ARG A 45 1.05 -6.86 20.11
C ARG A 45 0.22 -7.97 19.46
N ILE A 46 0.49 -8.29 18.19
CA ILE A 46 -0.15 -9.43 17.49
C ILE A 46 0.40 -10.76 18.05
N ALA A 47 1.72 -10.87 18.23
CA ALA A 47 2.37 -12.06 18.77
C ALA A 47 1.97 -12.35 20.22
N ASP A 48 1.81 -11.30 21.04
CA ASP A 48 1.31 -11.37 22.41
C ASP A 48 -0.20 -11.67 22.49
N GLY A 49 -0.89 -11.73 21.35
CA GLY A 49 -2.34 -11.97 21.27
C GLY A 49 -3.20 -10.81 21.78
N ALA A 50 -2.58 -9.66 22.07
CA ALA A 50 -3.26 -8.48 22.62
C ALA A 50 -4.21 -7.81 21.60
N VAL A 51 -3.94 -7.97 20.30
CA VAL A 51 -4.78 -7.42 19.21
C VAL A 51 -4.88 -8.44 18.08
N ALA A 52 -6.09 -8.64 17.56
CA ALA A 52 -6.30 -9.46 16.37
C ALA A 52 -5.52 -8.87 15.17
N LYS A 53 -4.78 -9.72 14.45
CA LYS A 53 -3.94 -9.34 13.29
C LYS A 53 -4.66 -8.38 12.33
N ASN A 54 -5.89 -8.72 11.92
CA ASN A 54 -6.69 -7.91 11.00
C ASN A 54 -7.02 -6.52 11.57
N ALA A 55 -7.28 -6.42 12.87
CA ALA A 55 -7.59 -5.15 13.52
C ALA A 55 -6.34 -4.26 13.66
N ALA A 56 -5.20 -4.87 13.97
CA ALA A 56 -3.91 -4.19 14.05
C ALA A 56 -3.49 -3.65 12.67
N GLU A 57 -3.57 -4.48 11.63
CA GLU A 57 -3.27 -4.08 10.25
C GLU A 57 -4.23 -3.01 9.73
N ALA A 58 -5.53 -3.09 10.04
CA ALA A 58 -6.51 -2.07 9.65
C ALA A 58 -6.25 -0.72 10.33
N ALA A 59 -5.89 -0.71 11.61
CA ALA A 59 -5.54 0.52 12.32
C ALA A 59 -4.23 1.13 11.77
N PHE A 60 -3.25 0.29 11.46
CA PHE A 60 -1.97 0.70 10.91
C PHE A 60 -2.11 1.26 9.49
N ALA A 61 -2.91 0.58 8.65
CA ALA A 61 -3.30 1.04 7.31
C ALA A 61 -3.91 2.45 7.33
N ARG A 62 -4.86 2.70 8.22
CA ARG A 62 -5.51 4.01 8.37
C ARG A 62 -4.53 5.11 8.78
N ARG A 63 -3.58 4.80 9.66
CA ARG A 63 -2.59 5.76 10.15
C ARG A 63 -1.56 6.13 9.07
N TRP A 64 -1.10 5.15 8.31
CA TRP A 64 -0.02 5.32 7.34
C TRP A 64 -0.50 5.46 5.89
N GLY A 65 -1.82 5.44 5.65
CA GLY A 65 -2.39 5.49 4.30
C GLY A 65 -2.11 4.26 3.44
N LEU A 66 -1.88 3.11 4.09
CA LEU A 66 -1.54 1.86 3.41
C LEU A 66 -2.81 1.04 3.15
N SER A 67 -2.80 0.27 2.07
CA SER A 67 -3.82 -0.74 1.81
C SER A 67 -3.14 -2.10 1.77
N PHE A 68 -3.40 -2.94 2.77
CA PHE A 68 -2.97 -4.33 2.73
C PHE A 68 -3.95 -5.11 1.87
N ARG A 69 -3.46 -5.72 0.78
CA ARG A 69 -4.24 -6.73 0.07
C ARG A 69 -4.26 -7.97 0.95
N HIS A 70 -5.35 -8.17 1.69
CA HIS A 70 -5.65 -9.47 2.27
C HIS A 70 -5.87 -10.43 1.11
N GLY A 71 -4.84 -11.19 0.74
CA GLY A 71 -5.01 -12.34 -0.12
C GLY A 71 -5.89 -13.34 0.63
N THR A 72 -7.14 -13.47 0.22
CA THR A 72 -7.91 -14.69 0.49
C THR A 72 -7.27 -15.80 -0.33
N GLY A 73 -6.42 -16.60 0.32
CA GLY A 73 -5.76 -17.79 -0.22
C GLY A 73 -5.56 -18.77 0.91
#